data_AF-A0A3D4ZML8-F1
#
_entry.id   AF-A0A3D4ZML8-F1
#
_cell.length_a   1.000
_cell.length_b   1.000
_cell.length_c   1.000
_cell.angle_alpha   90.00
_cell.angle_beta   90.00
_cell.angle_gamma   90.00
#
_symmetry.space_group_name_H-M   'P 1'
#
loop_
_entity.id
_entity.type
_entity.pdbx_description
1 polymer ?
#
loop_
_entity_poly.entity_id
_entity_poly.type
_entity_poly.pdbx_seq_one_letter_code
_entity_poly.pdbx_strand_id
1 'polypeptide(L)'
;MRLETEQELLRHLKEDACLPVYLLHGQQSYLVRLYAKKLREKAVPSSLADLNFTSFEASRTGIDEVSDALESVSFSGGTRCVQLTDLDADKLSASEW
;
A
#
# COMPACT_ATOMS: atom_id res chain seq x y z
N MET A 1 -10.60 7.03 -6.70
CA MET A 1 -11.62 7.20 -5.64
C MET A 1 -10.99 7.98 -4.50
N ARG A 2 -11.68 8.98 -3.93
CA ARG A 2 -11.20 9.76 -2.79
C ARG A 2 -12.08 9.45 -1.58
N LEU A 3 -11.46 9.12 -0.46
CA LEU A 3 -12.11 8.84 0.82
C LEU A 3 -11.52 9.84 1.81
N GLU A 4 -12.34 10.68 2.42
CA GLU A 4 -11.88 11.79 3.26
C GLU A 4 -12.09 11.51 4.75
N THR A 5 -13.08 10.66 5.06
CA THR A 5 -13.42 10.32 6.44
C THR A 5 -13.05 8.88 6.78
N GLU A 6 -12.80 8.65 8.07
CA GLU A 6 -12.59 7.30 8.60
C GLU A 6 -13.78 6.38 8.32
N GLN A 7 -15.01 6.90 8.38
CA GLN A 7 -16.23 6.13 8.11
C GLN A 7 -16.30 5.64 6.67
N GLU A 8 -15.89 6.47 5.70
CA GLU A 8 -15.81 6.09 4.29
C GLU A 8 -14.75 4.99 4.07
N LEU A 9 -13.59 5.12 4.71
CA LEU A 9 -12.54 4.10 4.64
C LEU A 9 -12.98 2.78 5.27
N LEU A 10 -13.66 2.83 6.41
CA LEU A 10 -14.23 1.65 7.06
C LEU A 10 -15.32 0.98 6.22
N ARG A 11 -16.13 1.77 5.50
CA ARG A 11 -17.12 1.24 4.56
C ARG A 11 -16.42 0.55 3.39
N HIS A 12 -15.43 1.21 2.78
CA HIS A 12 -14.62 0.65 1.70
C HIS A 12 -13.90 -0.65 2.10
N LEU A 13 -13.37 -0.71 3.33
CA LEU A 13 -12.75 -1.93 3.87
C LEU A 13 -13.72 -3.11 4.01
N LYS A 14 -15.03 -2.88 4.05
CA LYS A 14 -16.05 -3.95 4.08
C LYS A 14 -16.50 -4.41 2.71
N GLU A 15 -16.28 -3.62 1.65
CA GLU A 15 -16.64 -4.00 0.27
C GLU A 15 -15.66 -5.03 -0.27
N ASP A 16 -16.08 -6.07 -1.02
CA ASP A 16 -15.16 -7.16 -1.40
C ASP A 16 -13.96 -6.72 -2.26
N ALA A 17 -14.11 -5.64 -3.04
CA ALA A 17 -13.06 -5.18 -3.94
C ALA A 17 -11.97 -4.36 -3.21
N CYS A 18 -10.74 -4.87 -3.19
CA CYS A 18 -9.56 -4.05 -2.94
C CYS A 18 -9.19 -3.30 -4.23
N LEU A 19 -8.98 -1.99 -4.13
CA LEU A 19 -8.41 -1.21 -5.22
C LEU A 19 -6.91 -1.55 -5.43
N PRO A 20 -6.37 -1.38 -6.65
CA PRO A 20 -4.98 -1.69 -6.95
C PRO A 20 -3.96 -0.79 -6.23
N VAL A 21 -4.31 0.47 -5.98
CA VAL A 21 -3.40 1.47 -5.40
C VAL A 21 -4.13 2.30 -4.34
N TYR A 22 -3.44 2.53 -3.22
CA TYR A 22 -3.90 3.40 -2.14
C TYR A 22 -2.80 4.39 -1.76
N LEU A 23 -3.16 5.67 -1.66
CA LEU A 23 -2.34 6.69 -1.02
C LEU A 23 -2.98 7.04 0.33
N LEU A 24 -2.28 6.73 1.42
CA LEU A 24 -2.72 7.06 2.78
C LEU A 24 -1.84 8.18 3.32
N HIS A 25 -2.44 9.32 3.64
CA HIS A 25 -1.74 10.48 4.20
C HIS A 25 -2.59 11.13 5.30
N GLY A 26 -1.93 11.81 6.23
CA GLY A 26 -2.60 12.50 7.34
C GLY A 26 -1.67 12.81 8.50
N GLN A 27 -2.08 13.73 9.36
CA GLN A 27 -1.29 14.18 10.52
C GLN A 27 -1.20 13.09 11.60
N GLN A 28 -2.22 12.23 11.70
CA GLN A 28 -2.28 11.13 12.66
C GLN A 28 -1.57 9.89 12.12
N SER A 29 -0.24 9.84 12.27
CA SER A 29 0.59 8.73 11.79
C SER A 29 0.14 7.35 12.30
N TYR A 30 -0.44 7.29 13.50
CA TYR A 30 -1.04 6.06 14.04
C TYR A 30 -2.20 5.54 13.16
N LEU A 31 -3.13 6.41 12.77
CA LEU A 31 -4.28 6.01 11.94
C LEU A 31 -3.82 5.58 10.55
N VAL A 32 -2.87 6.29 9.95
CA VAL A 32 -2.26 5.91 8.67
C VAL A 32 -1.69 4.48 8.76
N ARG A 33 -0.87 4.18 9.78
CA ARG A 33 -0.30 2.84 9.99
C ARG A 33 -1.36 1.77 10.25
N LEU A 34 -2.38 2.09 11.05
CA LEU A 34 -3.47 1.19 11.37
C LEU A 34 -4.23 0.77 10.11
N TYR A 35 -4.59 1.74 9.27
CA TYR A 35 -5.35 1.49 8.05
C TYR A 35 -4.52 0.87 6.94
N ALA A 36 -3.24 1.24 6.81
CA ALA A 36 -2.30 0.55 5.93
C ALA A 36 -2.21 -0.95 6.28
N LYS A 37 -2.12 -1.28 7.58
CA LYS A 37 -2.14 -2.67 8.05
C LYS A 37 -3.43 -3.40 7.66
N LYS A 38 -4.59 -2.79 7.86
CA LYS A 38 -5.89 -3.41 7.50
C LYS A 38 -6.01 -3.67 5.99
N LEU A 39 -5.57 -2.72 5.16
CA LEU A 39 -5.59 -2.88 3.70
C LEU A 39 -4.64 -3.99 3.25
N ARG A 40 -3.44 -4.06 3.82
CA ARG A 40 -2.48 -5.13 3.54
C ARG A 40 -3.03 -6.50 3.91
N GLU A 41 -3.59 -6.65 5.12
CA GLU A 41 -4.17 -7.93 5.59
C GLU A 41 -5.37 -8.37 4.74
N LYS A 42 -6.09 -7.41 4.14
CA LYS A 42 -7.15 -7.69 3.19
C LYS A 42 -6.61 -8.10 1.82
N ALA A 43 -5.54 -7.47 1.35
CA ALA A 43 -4.93 -7.78 0.05
C ALA A 43 -4.19 -9.12 0.06
N VAL A 44 -3.47 -9.43 1.14
CA VAL A 44 -2.64 -10.62 1.28
C VAL A 44 -2.96 -11.32 2.61
N PRO A 45 -3.45 -12.56 2.59
CA PRO A 45 -3.64 -13.36 3.80
C PRO A 45 -2.34 -13.49 4.59
N SER A 46 -2.42 -13.51 5.92
CA SER A 46 -1.23 -13.60 6.79
C SER A 46 -0.35 -14.82 6.50
N SER A 47 -0.93 -15.93 6.03
CA SER A 47 -0.19 -17.15 5.65
C SER A 47 0.67 -16.98 4.39
N LEU A 48 0.42 -15.95 3.58
CA LEU A 48 1.14 -15.63 2.35
C LEU A 48 1.96 -14.35 2.47
N ALA A 49 1.96 -13.68 3.63
CA ALA A 49 2.62 -12.39 3.81
C ALA A 49 4.13 -12.47 3.46
N ASP A 50 4.83 -13.51 3.90
CA ASP A 50 6.26 -13.67 3.64
C ASP A 50 6.61 -13.85 2.16
N LEU A 51 5.63 -14.19 1.31
CA LEU A 51 5.81 -14.46 -0.12
C LEU A 51 5.25 -13.36 -1.00
N ASN A 52 4.10 -12.79 -0.61
CA ASN A 52 3.31 -11.88 -1.43
C ASN A 52 3.32 -10.43 -0.93
N PHE A 53 3.97 -10.14 0.20
CA PHE A 53 4.10 -8.79 0.73
C PHE A 53 5.56 -8.32 0.75
N THR A 54 5.78 -7.06 0.36
CA THR A 54 7.08 -6.41 0.49
C THR A 54 6.87 -4.96 0.93
N SER A 55 7.70 -4.51 1.88
CA SER A 55 7.65 -3.14 2.41
C SER A 55 8.98 -2.45 2.17
N PHE A 56 8.90 -1.20 1.75
CA PHE A 56 10.03 -0.32 1.47
C PHE A 56 9.90 0.97 2.27
N GLU A 57 11.02 1.57 2.65
CA GLU A 57 11.08 2.94 3.18
C GLU A 57 11.50 3.86 2.03
N ALA A 58 10.71 4.89 1.73
CA ALA A 58 10.94 5.78 0.58
C ALA A 58 12.31 6.49 0.64
N SER A 59 12.81 6.76 1.84
CA SER A 59 14.11 7.40 2.05
C SER A 59 15.31 6.50 1.69
N ARG A 60 15.10 5.18 1.54
CA ARG A 60 16.15 4.16 1.37
C ARG A 60 16.04 3.36 0.08
N THR A 61 14.97 3.53 -0.68
CA THR A 61 14.61 2.65 -1.78
C THR A 61 14.47 3.46 -3.06
N GLY A 62 15.09 3.02 -4.15
CA GLY A 62 14.91 3.60 -5.47
C GLY A 62 13.58 3.19 -6.10
N ILE A 63 13.09 3.98 -7.05
CA ILE A 63 11.83 3.68 -7.77
C ILE A 63 11.92 2.35 -8.55
N ASP A 64 13.08 2.06 -9.13
CA ASP A 64 13.32 0.83 -9.90
C ASP A 64 13.09 -0.42 -9.04
N GLU A 65 13.58 -0.42 -7.80
CA GLU A 65 13.40 -1.55 -6.86
C GLU A 65 11.93 -1.75 -6.48
N VAL A 66 11.18 -0.65 -6.32
CA VAL A 66 9.73 -0.71 -6.09
C VAL A 66 9.00 -1.24 -7.32
N SER A 67 9.39 -0.83 -8.53
CA SER A 67 8.83 -1.30 -9.80
C SER A 67 9.08 -2.79 -10.00
N ASP A 68 10.31 -3.25 -9.80
CA ASP A 68 10.66 -4.67 -9.87
C ASP A 68 9.83 -5.52 -8.90
N ALA A 69 9.59 -5.02 -7.69
CA ALA A 69 8.76 -5.69 -6.71
C ALA A 69 7.27 -5.74 -7.13
N LEU A 70 6.75 -4.72 -7.81
CA LEU A 70 5.39 -4.68 -8.33
C LEU A 70 5.20 -5.65 -9.51
N GLU A 71 6.19 -5.76 -10.39
CA GLU A 71 6.15 -6.64 -11.57
C GLU A 71 6.44 -8.11 -11.23
N SER A 72 7.06 -8.39 -10.08
CA SER A 72 7.32 -9.77 -9.65
C SER A 72 6.05 -10.58 -9.45
N VAL A 73 6.11 -11.84 -9.87
CA VAL A 73 4.96 -12.75 -9.87
C VAL A 73 4.54 -13.07 -8.43
N SER A 74 3.25 -12.90 -8.14
CA SER A 74 2.65 -13.37 -6.88
C SER A 74 2.75 -14.88 -6.74
N PHE A 75 3.06 -15.36 -5.54
CA PHE A 75 2.94 -16.78 -5.21
C PHE A 75 1.49 -17.25 -5.37
N SER A 76 1.32 -18.44 -5.95
CA SER A 76 0.05 -19.12 -6.22
C SER A 76 -1.01 -18.32 -6.99
N GLY A 77 -0.61 -17.31 -7.78
CA GLY A 77 -1.56 -16.48 -8.55
C GLY A 77 -2.45 -15.58 -7.69
N GLY A 78 -2.06 -15.31 -6.44
CA GLY A 78 -2.76 -14.39 -5.54
C GLY A 78 -2.42 -12.92 -5.79
N THR A 79 -2.80 -12.04 -4.87
CA THR A 79 -2.42 -10.62 -4.95
C THR A 79 -0.99 -10.43 -4.43
N ARG A 80 -0.16 -9.68 -5.17
CA ARG A 80 1.10 -9.10 -4.68
C ARG A 80 0.80 -7.73 -4.04
N CYS A 81 1.27 -7.49 -2.83
CA CYS A 81 1.12 -6.21 -2.14
C CYS A 81 2.49 -5.60 -1.87
N VAL A 82 2.73 -4.41 -2.41
CA VAL A 82 3.92 -3.61 -2.14
C VAL A 82 3.50 -2.38 -1.34
N GLN A 83 4.20 -2.10 -0.24
CA GLN A 83 3.95 -0.94 0.61
C GLN A 83 5.19 -0.05 0.65
N LEU A 84 5.01 1.24 0.37
CA LEU A 84 6.04 2.25 0.50
C LEU A 84 5.69 3.15 1.68
N THR A 85 6.57 3.24 2.69
CA THR A 85 6.36 4.09 3.88
C THR A 85 7.18 5.36 3.82
N ASP A 86 6.72 6.36 4.56
CA ASP A 86 7.43 7.64 4.76
C ASP A 86 7.74 8.36 3.44
N LEU A 87 6.83 8.19 2.46
CA LEU A 87 6.85 8.89 1.19
C LEU A 87 6.57 10.38 1.41
N ASP A 88 7.53 11.22 1.03
CA ASP A 88 7.37 12.67 1.04
C ASP A 88 6.64 13.09 -0.25
N ALA A 89 5.31 13.14 -0.17
CA ALA A 89 4.44 13.47 -1.30
C ALA A 89 4.75 14.83 -1.93
N ASP A 90 5.24 15.79 -1.14
CA ASP A 90 5.56 17.15 -1.60
C ASP A 90 6.86 17.19 -2.44
N LYS A 91 7.71 16.16 -2.28
CA LYS A 91 8.95 16.00 -3.06
C LYS A 91 8.76 15.16 -4.32
N LEU A 92 7.56 14.65 -4.57
CA LEU A 92 7.28 13.89 -5.79
C LEU A 92 7.14 14.86 -6.96
N SER A 93 8.09 14.86 -7.89
CA SER A 93 7.94 15.56 -9.15
C SER A 93 7.20 14.66 -10.15
N ALA A 94 6.19 15.18 -10.85
CA ALA A 94 5.47 14.43 -11.89
C ALA A 94 6.35 14.01 -13.08
N SER A 95 7.59 14.51 -13.14
CA SER A 95 8.62 14.21 -14.14
C SER A 95 9.52 13.03 -13.76
N GLU A 96 9.40 12.50 -12.55
CA GLU A 96 10.19 11.36 -12.04
C GLU A 96 9.32 10.10 -11.83
N TRP A 97 8.08 10.11 -12.37
CA TRP A 97 7.05 9.06 -12.25
C TRP A 97 6.41 8.74 -13.60
#